data_AF-A0A235EVJ5-F1
#
_entry.id   AF-A0A235EVJ5-F1
#
_cell.length_a   1.000
_cell.length_b   1.000
_cell.length_c   1.000
_cell.angle_alpha   90.00
_cell.angle_beta   90.00
_cell.angle_gamma   90.00
#
_symmetry.space_group_name_H-M   'P 1'
#
loop_
_entity.id
_entity.type
_entity.pdbx_description
1 polymer ?
#
loop_
_entity_poly.entity_id
_entity_poly.type
_entity_poly.pdbx_seq_one_letter_code
_entity_poly.pdbx_strand_id
1 'polypeptide(L)'
;MSGCCSHSACDASAASPRFRRALWIALIVNAAMFLVEFVAGLAAGSVALWADALDFAGDAANYTLSLTVLSWGVMWRARAALLKGVAMALFGA
;
A
#
# COMPACT_ATOMS: atom_id res chain seq x y z
N MET A 1 -13.97 -39.87 2.62
CA MET A 1 -12.70 -39.88 1.87
C MET A 1 -12.66 -38.65 0.99
N SER A 2 -11.51 -37.96 1.02
CA SER A 2 -10.95 -37.04 0.00
C SER A 2 -11.74 -35.79 -0.42
N GLY A 3 -11.15 -34.61 -0.16
CA GLY A 3 -11.19 -33.58 -1.22
C GLY A 3 -11.02 -32.11 -0.83
N CYS A 4 -10.01 -31.78 -0.02
CA CYS A 4 -9.30 -30.49 0.02
C CYS A 4 -9.99 -29.18 -0.39
N CYS A 5 -10.25 -28.35 0.62
CA CYS A 5 -9.76 -26.97 0.74
C CYS A 5 -9.10 -26.39 -0.54
N SER A 6 -9.88 -25.71 -1.38
CA SER A 6 -9.36 -24.83 -2.44
C SER A 6 -10.18 -23.56 -2.56
N HIS A 7 -10.73 -23.06 -1.44
CA HIS A 7 -11.40 -21.76 -1.38
C HIS A 7 -10.70 -20.81 -0.39
N SER A 8 -9.37 -20.87 -0.35
CA SER A 8 -8.54 -19.88 0.34
C SER A 8 -7.69 -19.04 -0.62
N ALA A 9 -7.80 -19.27 -1.93
CA ALA A 9 -7.04 -18.55 -2.96
C ALA A 9 -7.86 -17.55 -3.78
N CYS A 10 -9.19 -17.44 -3.57
CA CYS A 10 -10.07 -16.63 -4.43
C CYS A 10 -10.66 -15.37 -3.76
N ASP A 11 -10.46 -15.13 -2.46
CA ASP A 11 -10.94 -13.92 -1.78
C ASP A 11 -9.87 -12.82 -1.63
N ALA A 12 -8.85 -12.83 -2.48
CA ALA A 12 -7.96 -11.68 -2.67
C ALA A 12 -8.65 -10.52 -3.45
N SER A 13 -9.94 -10.62 -3.78
CA SER A 13 -10.64 -9.67 -4.66
C SER A 13 -11.46 -8.58 -3.97
N ALA A 14 -11.47 -8.49 -2.64
CA ALA A 14 -12.11 -7.36 -1.98
C ALA A 14 -11.47 -7.08 -0.60
N ALA A 15 -10.22 -6.61 -0.55
CA ALA A 15 -9.76 -6.02 0.70
C ALA A 15 -10.71 -4.88 1.07
N SER A 16 -11.37 -5.03 2.22
CA SER A 16 -12.42 -4.12 2.63
C SER A 16 -11.89 -2.68 2.66
N PRO A 17 -12.71 -1.67 2.34
CA PRO A 17 -12.28 -0.27 2.39
C PRO A 17 -11.78 0.15 3.79
N ARG A 18 -12.14 -0.60 4.84
CA ARG A 18 -11.59 -0.45 6.20
C ARG A 18 -10.14 -0.94 6.29
N PHE A 19 -9.81 -2.08 5.71
CA PHE A 19 -8.44 -2.61 5.67
C PHE A 19 -7.49 -1.67 4.92
N ARG A 20 -7.94 -1.11 3.78
CA ARG A 20 -7.13 -0.14 3.01
C ARG A 20 -6.87 1.16 3.79
N ARG A 21 -7.85 1.63 4.59
CA ARG A 21 -7.66 2.79 5.47
C ARG A 21 -6.69 2.50 6.60
N ALA A 22 -6.78 1.32 7.22
CA ALA A 22 -5.85 0.91 8.26
C ALA A 22 -4.40 0.87 7.73
N LEU A 23 -4.18 0.34 6.52
CA LEU A 23 -2.87 0.33 5.87
C LEU A 23 -2.34 1.75 5.58
N TRP A 24 -3.20 2.66 5.11
CA TRP A 24 -2.80 4.05 4.89
C TRP A 24 -2.45 4.78 6.19
N ILE A 25 -3.20 4.53 7.27
CA ILE A 25 -2.89 5.11 8.58
C ILE A 25 -1.55 4.56 9.08
N ALA A 26 -1.35 3.24 9.04
CA ALA A 26 -0.11 2.60 9.47
C ALA A 26 1.10 3.11 8.65
N LEU A 27 0.95 3.27 7.33
CA LEU A 27 1.96 3.84 6.45
C LEU A 27 2.34 5.26 6.88
N ILE A 28 1.35 6.15 7.06
CA ILE A 28 1.60 7.55 7.43
C ILE A 28 2.29 7.64 8.79
N VAL A 29 1.83 6.86 9.78
CA VAL A 29 2.40 6.86 11.13
C VAL A 29 3.85 6.38 11.11
N ASN A 30 4.14 5.26 10.43
CA ASN A 30 5.50 4.73 10.33
C ASN A 30 6.43 5.67 9.56
N ALA A 31 5.96 6.24 8.44
CA ALA A 31 6.76 7.20 7.67
C ALA A 31 7.05 8.50 8.46
N ALA A 32 6.08 9.00 9.24
CA ALA A 32 6.26 10.18 10.08
C ALA A 32 7.26 9.92 11.21
N MET A 33 7.14 8.78 11.91
CA MET A 33 8.10 8.37 12.95
C MET A 33 9.51 8.19 12.37
N PHE A 34 9.64 7.53 11.22
CA PHE A 34 10.92 7.42 10.51
C PHE A 34 11.58 8.78 10.28
N LEU A 35 10.84 9.77 9.77
CA LEU A 35 11.37 11.11 9.52
C LEU A 35 11.84 11.82 10.79
N VAL A 36 11.05 11.73 11.87
CA VAL A 36 11.40 12.34 13.15
C VAL A 36 12.66 11.71 13.73
N GLU A 37 12.72 10.39 13.77
CA GLU A 37 13.86 9.67 14.33
C GLU A 37 15.09 9.71 13.44
N PHE A 38 14.95 9.79 12.12
CA PHE A 38 16.06 10.00 11.21
C PHE A 38 16.72 11.36 11.45
N VAL A 39 15.93 12.43 11.58
CA VAL A 39 16.45 13.77 11.89
C VAL A 39 17.03 13.82 13.30
N ALA A 40 16.36 13.21 14.28
CA ALA A 40 16.87 13.14 15.65
C ALA A 40 18.14 12.28 15.76
N GLY A 41 18.25 11.19 15.02
CA GLY A 41 19.41 10.31 14.97
C GLY A 41 20.61 10.97 14.30
N LEU A 42 20.38 11.78 13.26
CA LEU A 42 21.40 12.65 12.68
C LEU A 42 21.88 13.72 13.68
N ALA A 43 20.95 14.38 14.39
CA ALA A 43 21.28 15.42 15.37
C ALA A 43 21.98 14.85 16.62
N ALA A 44 21.62 13.65 17.06
CA ALA A 44 22.15 13.00 18.26
C ALA A 44 23.40 12.14 17.99
N GLY A 45 23.71 11.83 16.72
CA GLY A 45 24.81 10.92 16.35
C GLY A 45 24.64 9.50 16.89
N SER A 46 23.40 9.08 17.16
CA SER A 46 23.10 7.82 17.87
C SER A 46 22.75 6.69 16.91
N VAL A 47 23.56 5.63 16.94
CA VAL A 47 23.31 4.39 16.16
C VAL A 47 22.03 3.69 16.61
N ALA A 48 21.60 3.87 17.87
CA ALA A 48 20.36 3.30 18.37
C ALA A 48 19.12 3.94 17.73
N LEU A 49 19.11 5.27 17.53
CA LEU A 49 18.01 5.95 16.82
C LEU A 49 18.00 5.61 15.33
N TRP A 50 19.16 5.37 14.73
CA TRP A 50 19.24 4.90 13.35
C TRP A 50 18.64 3.51 13.17
N ALA A 51 18.82 2.62 14.15
CA ALA A 51 18.23 1.28 14.11
C ALA A 51 16.70 1.33 14.23
N ASP A 52 16.16 2.17 15.11
CA ASP A 52 14.71 2.34 15.30
C ASP A 52 14.06 2.99 14.06
N ALA A 53 14.71 4.01 13.48
CA ALA A 53 14.30 4.58 12.19
C ALA A 53 14.29 3.52 11.06
N LEU A 54 15.28 2.64 11.00
CA LEU A 54 15.34 1.60 9.96
C LEU A 54 14.15 0.62 10.06
N ASP A 55 13.67 0.34 11.27
CA ASP A 55 12.49 -0.50 11.52
C ASP A 55 11.23 0.17 10.97
N PHE A 56 11.03 1.46 11.28
CA PHE A 56 9.92 2.26 10.72
C PHE A 56 9.96 2.35 9.18
N ALA A 57 11.15 2.41 8.58
CA ALA A 57 11.31 2.41 7.12
C ALA A 57 10.92 1.05 6.51
N GLY A 58 11.28 -0.06 7.17
CA GLY A 58 10.89 -1.41 6.78
C GLY A 58 9.37 -1.59 6.78
N ASP A 59 8.71 -1.12 7.82
CA ASP A 59 7.25 -1.14 7.95
C ASP A 59 6.56 -0.31 6.86
N ALA A 60 7.04 0.91 6.60
CA ALA A 60 6.52 1.75 5.53
C ALA A 60 6.65 1.10 4.13
N ALA A 61 7.77 0.44 3.85
CA ALA A 61 7.95 -0.30 2.61
C ALA A 61 6.95 -1.46 2.49
N ASN A 62 6.73 -2.18 3.59
CA ASN A 62 5.81 -3.32 3.63
C ASN A 62 4.34 -2.90 3.41
N TYR A 63 3.91 -1.79 4.02
CA TYR A 63 2.57 -1.22 3.79
C TYR A 63 2.40 -0.68 2.37
N THR A 64 3.44 -0.07 1.80
CA THR A 64 3.43 0.40 0.40
C THR A 64 3.27 -0.77 -0.56
N LEU A 65 4.03 -1.86 -0.37
CA LEU A 65 3.91 -3.06 -1.19
C LEU A 65 2.52 -3.70 -1.08
N SER A 66 1.97 -3.74 0.14
CA SER A 66 0.62 -4.25 0.36
C SER A 66 -0.46 -3.38 -0.31
N LEU A 67 -0.29 -2.05 -0.30
CA LEU A 67 -1.18 -1.11 -1.00
C LEU A 67 -1.06 -1.19 -2.52
N THR A 68 0.14 -1.39 -3.09
CA THR A 68 0.34 -1.50 -4.53
C THR A 68 -0.27 -2.78 -5.09
N VAL A 69 -0.07 -3.92 -4.42
CA VAL A 69 -0.73 -5.19 -4.76
C VAL A 69 -2.24 -5.04 -4.71
N LEU A 70 -2.77 -4.39 -3.66
CA LEU A 70 -4.21 -4.15 -3.54
C LEU A 70 -4.76 -3.18 -4.60
N SER A 71 -3.96 -2.21 -5.04
CA SER A 71 -4.39 -1.17 -5.99
C SER A 71 -4.34 -1.63 -7.45
N TRP A 72 -3.62 -2.72 -7.78
CA TRP A 72 -3.49 -3.21 -9.15
C TRP A 72 -4.86 -3.55 -9.80
N GLY A 73 -5.80 -4.08 -9.02
CA GLY A 73 -7.16 -4.38 -9.50
C GLY A 73 -8.07 -3.16 -9.69
N VAL A 74 -7.79 -2.04 -9.03
CA VAL A 74 -8.52 -0.76 -9.20
C VAL A 74 -7.90 0.06 -10.33
N MET A 75 -6.58 0.07 -10.45
CA MET A 75 -5.86 0.83 -11.46
C MET A 75 -6.12 0.30 -12.88
N TRP A 76 -6.21 -1.03 -13.06
CA TRP A 76 -6.61 -1.59 -14.36
C TRP A 76 -8.05 -1.23 -14.74
N ARG A 77 -8.98 -1.24 -13.77
CA ARG A 77 -10.37 -0.81 -14.00
C ARG A 77 -10.47 0.69 -14.32
N ALA A 78 -9.70 1.53 -13.63
CA ALA A 78 -9.62 2.97 -13.90
C ALA A 78 -9.04 3.27 -15.29
N ARG A 79 -8.01 2.54 -15.72
CA ARG A 79 -7.44 2.65 -17.08
C ARG A 79 -8.43 2.21 -18.15
N ALA A 80 -9.17 1.14 -17.93
CA ALA A 80 -10.24 0.71 -18.84
C ALA A 80 -11.38 1.75 -18.92
N ALA A 81 -11.76 2.35 -17.79
CA ALA A 81 -12.74 3.43 -17.75
C ALA A 81 -12.25 4.70 -18.46
N LEU A 82 -10.96 5.07 -18.31
CA LEU A 82 -10.34 6.18 -19.02
C LEU A 82 -10.28 5.94 -20.53
N LEU A 83 -9.84 4.77 -20.97
CA LEU A 83 -9.87 4.37 -22.38
C LEU A 83 -11.28 4.48 -22.96
N LYS A 84 -12.28 4.01 -22.22
CA LYS A 84 -13.69 4.13 -22.61
C LYS A 84 -14.15 5.59 -22.67
N GLY A 85 -13.75 6.43 -21.72
CA GLY A 85 -14.05 7.86 -21.70
C GLY A 85 -13.42 8.61 -22.87
N VAL A 86 -12.16 8.33 -23.18
CA VAL A 86 -11.46 8.88 -24.35
C VAL A 86 -12.14 8.44 -25.65
N ALA A 87 -12.54 7.18 -25.76
CA ALA A 87 -13.29 6.69 -26.92
C ALA A 87 -14.63 7.43 -27.09
N MET A 88 -15.40 7.63 -26.02
CA MET A 88 -16.66 8.40 -26.09
C MET A 88 -16.42 9.88 -26.43
N ALA A 89 -15.35 10.49 -25.92
CA ALA A 89 -14.99 11.87 -26.27
C ALA A 89 -14.60 12.01 -27.75
N LEU A 90 -13.88 11.02 -28.32
CA LEU A 90 -13.53 10.99 -29.75
C LEU A 90 -14.74 10.70 -30.65
N PHE A 91 -15.71 9.90 -30.20
CA PHE A 91 -16.95 9.66 -30.95
C PHE A 91 -17.96 10.81 -30.87
N GLY A 92 -17.88 11.63 -29.80
CA GLY A 92 -18.74 12.78 -29.58
C GLY A 92 -18.19 14.12 -30.08
N ALA A 93 -16.96 14.13 -30.60
CA ALA A 93 -16.31 15.27 -31.24
C ALA A 93 -16.40 15.15 -32.77
#